data_AF-M2BUF9-F1
#
_entry.id   AF-M2BUF9-F1
#
_cell.length_a   1.000
_cell.length_b   1.000
_cell.length_c   1.000
_cell.angle_alpha   90.00
_cell.angle_beta   90.00
_cell.angle_gamma   90.00
#
_symmetry.space_group_name_H-M   'P 1'
#
loop_
_entity.id
_entity.type
_entity.pdbx_description
1 polymer ?
#
loop_
_entity_poly.entity_id
_entity_poly.type
_entity_poly.pdbx_seq_one_letter_code
_entity_poly.pdbx_strand_id
1 'polypeptide(L)'
;MAKKKFVWEVYLRPNTLTKDNDRDCIADVHAHAATQRNEDIAEMITKERSEFRKETIINILNMRDKAVKDLIQEGLSFMDGLVQISPRVSGVWETENSPYDEKVHKRTVDLVPTTDLRTALDAIGVKVLGAKEETARITEITDTATGLKDGTLTIGDDIIIEGSKIKVDETDPAQGVFFKAADGTEYKTNRRLSVNNPSQIIARVPKEVPEGKVEVMVRTKFSTGNKTLLQIREIVYGYPCKAKA
;
A
#
# COMPACT_ATOMS: atom_id res chain seq x y z
N MET A 1 -34.66 -1.95 13.70
CA MET A 1 -33.26 -1.52 13.88
C MET A 1 -33.14 -0.11 13.31
N ALA A 2 -32.70 0.87 14.11
CA ALA A 2 -32.52 2.23 13.62
C ALA A 2 -31.45 2.26 12.51
N LYS A 3 -31.72 2.94 11.39
CA LYS A 3 -30.71 3.15 10.33
C LYS A 3 -29.54 3.91 10.93
N LYS A 4 -28.34 3.32 10.91
CA LYS A 4 -27.11 4.02 11.27
C LYS A 4 -26.90 5.19 10.30
N LYS A 5 -26.68 6.40 10.82
CA LYS A 5 -26.59 7.65 10.04
C LYS A 5 -25.32 7.74 9.19
N PHE A 6 -24.25 7.06 9.60
CA PHE A 6 -22.96 7.02 8.91
C PHE A 6 -22.58 5.56 8.60
N VAL A 7 -22.04 5.30 7.41
CA VAL A 7 -21.64 3.96 6.98
C VAL A 7 -20.26 4.03 6.33
N TRP A 8 -19.31 3.24 6.82
CA TRP A 8 -18.03 3.02 6.17
C TRP A 8 -18.12 1.85 5.21
N GLU A 9 -17.69 2.10 3.99
CA GLU A 9 -17.48 1.04 3.01
C GLU A 9 -16.10 0.40 3.23
N VAL A 10 -16.02 -0.93 3.18
CA VAL A 10 -14.78 -1.67 3.44
C VAL A 10 -14.52 -2.71 2.36
N TYR A 11 -13.25 -2.95 2.06
CA TYR A 11 -12.82 -4.10 1.27
C TYR A 11 -12.19 -5.15 2.18
N LEU A 12 -12.44 -6.42 1.87
CA LEU A 12 -11.86 -7.56 2.58
C LEU A 12 -10.57 -8.01 1.92
N ARG A 13 -9.50 -8.19 2.68
CA ARG A 13 -8.26 -8.80 2.20
C ARG A 13 -7.89 -10.00 3.07
N PRO A 14 -7.15 -10.98 2.53
CA PRO A 14 -6.68 -12.11 3.33
C PRO A 14 -5.96 -11.65 4.59
N ASN A 15 -6.25 -12.33 5.71
CA ASN A 15 -5.57 -12.12 6.97
C ASN A 15 -4.23 -12.86 6.94
N THR A 16 -3.13 -12.13 6.93
CA THR A 16 -1.78 -12.72 6.95
C THR A 16 -1.26 -12.97 8.37
N LEU A 17 -2.07 -12.71 9.41
CA LEU A 17 -1.66 -12.81 10.82
C LEU A 17 -2.04 -14.15 11.46
N THR A 18 -3.14 -14.79 11.03
CA THR A 18 -3.54 -16.13 11.48
C THR A 18 -3.11 -17.16 10.44
N LYS A 19 -2.22 -18.10 10.83
CA LYS A 19 -1.71 -19.15 9.93
C LYS A 19 -2.64 -20.37 9.83
N ASP A 20 -3.66 -20.44 10.68
CA ASP A 20 -4.46 -21.65 10.90
C ASP A 20 -5.78 -21.67 10.11
N ASN A 21 -6.10 -20.59 9.37
CA ASN A 21 -7.32 -20.51 8.57
C ASN A 21 -7.16 -19.64 7.31
N ASP A 22 -7.04 -20.29 6.15
CA ASP A 22 -6.86 -19.64 4.84
C ASP A 22 -8.08 -18.83 4.37
N ARG A 23 -9.19 -18.84 5.11
CA ARG A 23 -10.42 -18.09 4.80
C ARG A 23 -10.57 -16.80 5.61
N ASP A 24 -9.65 -16.53 6.53
CA ASP A 24 -9.73 -15.33 7.35
C ASP A 24 -9.48 -14.08 6.49
N CYS A 25 -10.36 -13.09 6.63
CA CYS A 25 -10.23 -11.80 5.98
C CYS A 25 -10.19 -10.70 7.04
N ILE A 26 -9.44 -9.63 6.75
CA ILE A 26 -9.50 -8.37 7.50
C ILE A 26 -9.99 -7.24 6.60
N ALA A 27 -10.65 -6.27 7.21
CA ALA A 27 -11.28 -5.17 6.52
C ALA A 27 -10.33 -3.96 6.45
N ASP A 28 -10.20 -3.39 5.25
CA ASP A 28 -9.62 -2.06 5.05
C ASP A 28 -10.75 -1.08 4.70
N VAL A 29 -10.81 0.06 5.40
CA VAL A 29 -11.77 1.13 5.08
C VAL A 29 -11.48 1.71 3.69
N HIS A 30 -12.51 1.85 2.87
CA HIS A 30 -12.44 2.42 1.53
C HIS A 30 -12.18 3.93 1.62
N ALA A 31 -10.95 4.32 1.33
CA ALA A 31 -10.56 5.72 1.17
C ALA A 31 -11.05 6.24 -0.19
N HIS A 32 -12.25 6.79 -0.23
CA HIS A 32 -12.87 7.37 -1.43
C HIS A 32 -12.36 8.79 -1.75
N ALA A 33 -11.53 9.36 -0.88
CA ALA A 33 -10.95 10.69 -1.03
C ALA A 33 -9.50 10.70 -0.50
N ALA A 34 -8.73 11.71 -0.91
CA ALA A 34 -7.39 11.95 -0.38
C ALA A 34 -7.45 12.28 1.13
N THR A 35 -6.33 12.09 1.82
CA THR A 35 -6.19 12.50 3.22
C THR A 35 -6.46 14.01 3.36
N GLN A 36 -7.44 14.34 4.19
CA GLN A 36 -7.81 15.73 4.48
C GLN A 36 -6.77 16.39 5.41
N ARG A 37 -6.55 17.69 5.25
CA ARG A 37 -5.56 18.49 5.99
C ARG A 37 -6.18 19.77 6.56
N ASN A 38 -5.36 20.61 7.21
CA ASN A 38 -5.80 21.87 7.81
C ASN A 38 -6.48 22.81 6.80
N GLU A 39 -6.10 22.76 5.53
CA GLU A 39 -6.74 23.51 4.45
C GLU A 39 -8.20 23.11 4.22
N ASP A 40 -8.50 21.82 4.31
CA ASP A 40 -9.86 21.28 4.16
C ASP A 40 -10.72 21.62 5.39
N ILE A 41 -10.12 21.53 6.58
CA ILE A 41 -10.77 21.96 7.84
C ILE A 41 -11.10 23.45 7.79
N ALA A 42 -10.16 24.29 7.36
CA ALA A 42 -10.39 25.72 7.22
C ALA A 42 -11.51 26.02 6.23
N GLU A 43 -11.60 25.29 5.13
CA GLU A 43 -12.70 25.43 4.17
C GLU A 43 -14.06 25.04 4.78
N MET A 44 -14.12 23.96 5.56
CA MET A 44 -15.33 23.56 6.27
C MET A 44 -15.79 24.65 7.26
N ILE A 45 -14.87 25.21 8.06
CA ILE A 45 -15.17 26.26 9.03
C ILE A 45 -15.67 27.54 8.33
N THR A 46 -15.04 27.93 7.21
CA THR A 46 -15.51 29.09 6.43
C THR A 46 -16.94 28.88 5.89
N LYS A 47 -17.29 27.66 5.46
CA LYS A 47 -18.64 27.32 4.98
C LYS A 47 -19.72 27.42 6.05
N GLU A 48 -19.36 27.24 7.33
CA GLU A 48 -20.27 27.42 8.48
C GLU A 48 -20.56 28.90 8.81
N ARG A 49 -20.23 29.83 7.90
CA ARG A 49 -20.40 31.30 8.05
C ARG A 49 -19.48 31.91 9.11
N SER A 50 -18.26 31.40 9.23
CA SER A 50 -17.20 32.08 9.98
C SER A 50 -16.90 33.45 9.35
N GLU A 51 -16.77 34.49 10.17
CA GLU A 51 -16.35 35.84 9.76
C GLU A 51 -14.85 35.88 9.37
N PHE A 52 -14.08 34.87 9.77
CA PHE A 52 -12.67 34.76 9.45
C PHE A 52 -12.43 34.24 8.03
N ARG A 53 -11.44 34.86 7.36
CA ARG A 53 -10.92 34.38 6.08
C ARG A 53 -10.27 33.00 6.24
N LYS A 54 -10.33 32.18 5.18
CA LYS A 54 -9.75 30.83 5.14
C LYS A 54 -8.27 30.83 5.55
N GLU A 55 -7.49 31.79 5.06
CA GLU A 55 -6.05 31.90 5.36
C GLU A 55 -5.78 32.15 6.84
N THR A 56 -6.64 32.94 7.50
CA THR A 56 -6.55 33.19 8.94
C THR A 56 -6.81 31.90 9.73
N ILE A 57 -7.81 31.11 9.33
CA ILE A 57 -8.14 29.84 9.98
C ILE A 57 -6.98 28.84 9.81
N ILE A 58 -6.40 28.73 8.60
CA ILE A 58 -5.22 27.89 8.35
C ILE A 58 -4.08 28.27 9.28
N ASN A 59 -3.79 29.57 9.42
CA ASN A 59 -2.74 30.05 10.31
C ASN A 59 -2.99 29.66 11.78
N ILE A 60 -4.23 29.78 12.26
CA ILE A 60 -4.62 29.38 13.62
C ILE A 60 -4.43 27.88 13.83
N LEU A 61 -4.85 27.04 12.88
CA LEU A 61 -4.70 25.59 12.96
C LEU A 61 -3.21 25.17 12.97
N ASN A 62 -2.39 25.80 12.13
CA ASN A 62 -0.95 25.55 12.12
C ASN A 62 -0.27 26.00 13.42
N MET A 63 -0.71 27.12 14.01
CA MET A 63 -0.24 27.56 15.32
C MET A 63 -0.65 26.58 16.43
N ARG A 64 -1.87 26.04 16.38
CA ARG A 64 -2.33 24.99 17.29
C ARG A 64 -1.43 23.75 17.17
N ASP A 65 -1.17 23.28 15.95
CA ASP A 65 -0.35 22.08 15.74
C ASP A 65 1.06 22.25 16.30
N LYS A 66 1.64 23.45 16.13
CA LYS A 66 2.92 23.80 16.75
C LYS A 66 2.83 23.78 18.28
N ALA A 67 1.83 24.42 18.88
CA ALA A 67 1.67 24.44 20.33
C ALA A 67 1.50 23.03 20.92
N VAL A 68 0.70 22.18 20.27
CA VAL A 68 0.54 20.77 20.68
C VAL A 68 1.87 20.03 20.58
N LYS A 69 2.61 20.19 19.48
CA LYS A 69 3.94 19.59 19.33
C LYS A 69 4.90 20.04 20.44
N ASP A 70 4.93 21.33 20.76
CA ASP A 70 5.83 21.90 21.78
C ASP A 70 5.53 21.28 23.16
N LEU A 71 4.26 21.10 23.53
CA LEU A 71 3.85 20.37 24.75
C LEU A 71 4.40 18.94 24.79
N ILE A 72 4.28 18.19 23.68
CA ILE A 72 4.78 16.81 23.60
C ILE A 72 6.32 16.78 23.72
N GLN A 73 7.02 17.76 23.15
CA GLN A 73 8.48 17.87 23.26
C GLN A 73 8.95 18.15 24.68
N GLU A 74 8.12 18.82 25.49
CA GLU A 74 8.34 19.05 26.92
C GLU A 74 7.97 17.84 27.81
N GLY A 75 7.48 16.74 27.22
CA GLY A 75 7.05 15.56 27.97
C GLY A 75 5.66 15.68 28.58
N LEU A 76 4.88 16.70 28.19
CA LEU A 76 3.51 16.91 28.65
C LEU A 76 2.52 16.14 27.76
N SER A 77 1.37 15.79 28.34
CA SER A 77 0.24 15.24 27.58
C SER A 77 -0.68 16.34 27.10
N PHE A 78 -1.26 16.16 25.91
CA PHE A 78 -2.28 17.03 25.34
C PHE A 78 -3.59 16.26 25.18
N MET A 79 -4.72 16.90 25.42
CA MET A 79 -6.05 16.34 25.15
C MET A 79 -6.97 17.42 24.61
N ASP A 80 -7.66 17.12 23.51
CA ASP A 80 -8.75 17.93 22.97
C ASP A 80 -10.07 17.14 22.93
N GLY A 81 -11.04 17.62 22.14
CA GLY A 81 -12.33 16.94 21.99
C GLY A 81 -12.27 15.58 21.30
N LEU A 82 -11.20 15.25 20.57
CA LEU A 82 -11.11 14.05 19.74
C LEU A 82 -10.04 13.06 20.23
N VAL A 83 -8.90 13.56 20.72
CA VAL A 83 -7.73 12.72 21.01
C VAL A 83 -6.97 13.18 22.26
N GLN A 84 -6.45 12.21 23.00
CA GLN A 84 -5.38 12.39 23.97
C GLN A 84 -4.05 11.90 23.37
N ILE A 85 -3.02 12.72 23.45
CA ILE A 85 -1.64 12.43 23.03
C ILE A 85 -0.76 12.44 24.28
N SER A 86 -0.13 11.31 24.59
CA SER A 86 0.75 11.16 25.75
C SER A 86 2.13 10.67 25.34
N PRO A 87 3.23 11.39 25.70
CA PRO A 87 4.59 10.96 25.43
C PRO A 87 4.89 9.60 26.06
N ARG A 88 5.58 8.73 25.32
CA ARG A 88 5.96 7.39 25.79
C ARG A 88 7.35 7.01 25.33
N VAL A 89 8.08 6.28 26.17
CA VAL A 89 9.28 5.56 25.74
C VAL A 89 8.99 4.07 25.85
N SER A 90 9.13 3.37 24.73
CA SER A 90 8.94 1.92 24.63
C SER A 90 10.27 1.19 24.60
N GLY A 91 10.27 -0.10 24.93
CA GLY A 91 11.47 -0.94 25.05
C GLY A 91 11.67 -1.42 26.49
N VAL A 92 12.44 -2.50 26.66
CA VAL A 92 12.71 -3.11 27.97
C VAL A 92 13.94 -2.44 28.59
N TRP A 93 13.80 -1.99 29.82
CA TRP A 93 14.91 -1.45 30.62
C TRP A 93 15.40 -2.55 31.57
N GLU A 94 16.68 -2.87 31.55
CA GLU A 94 17.25 -3.93 32.41
C GLU A 94 17.27 -3.51 33.88
N THR A 95 17.57 -2.24 34.15
CA THR A 95 17.69 -1.66 35.49
C THR A 95 17.19 -0.22 35.52
N GLU A 96 16.94 0.32 36.71
CA GLU A 96 16.58 1.73 36.91
C GLU A 96 17.66 2.73 36.47
N ASN A 97 18.92 2.28 36.37
CA ASN A 97 20.06 3.09 35.96
C ASN A 97 20.46 2.86 34.48
N SER A 98 19.71 2.02 33.76
CA SER A 98 20.01 1.71 32.36
C SER A 98 19.95 3.00 31.53
N PRO A 99 20.98 3.32 30.72
CA PRO A 99 20.94 4.46 29.83
C PRO A 99 19.99 4.21 28.65
N TYR A 100 19.61 5.28 27.96
CA TYR A 100 18.84 5.15 26.74
C TYR A 100 19.67 4.54 25.60
N ASP A 101 19.19 3.47 24.98
CA ASP A 101 19.77 2.84 23.80
C ASP A 101 18.79 2.95 22.61
N GLU A 102 19.19 3.60 21.52
CA GLU A 102 18.37 3.73 20.31
C GLU A 102 18.07 2.41 19.59
N LYS A 103 18.85 1.35 19.87
CA LYS A 103 18.62 0.02 19.31
C LYS A 103 17.48 -0.73 20.00
N VAL A 104 17.26 -0.45 21.29
CA VAL A 104 16.27 -1.15 22.14
C VAL A 104 15.08 -0.26 22.44
N HIS A 105 15.31 1.02 22.73
CA HIS A 105 14.31 1.98 23.16
C HIS A 105 13.84 2.87 22.01
N LYS A 106 12.54 3.18 22.02
CA LYS A 106 11.93 4.10 21.04
C LYS A 106 11.05 5.13 21.73
N ARG A 107 11.36 6.41 21.47
CA ARG A 107 10.51 7.56 21.76
C ARG A 107 9.28 7.53 20.85
N THR A 108 8.09 7.60 21.43
CA THR A 108 6.81 7.50 20.72
C THR A 108 5.73 8.25 21.50
N VAL A 109 4.49 8.14 21.06
CA VAL A 109 3.31 8.68 21.76
C VAL A 109 2.21 7.63 21.76
N ASP A 110 1.40 7.63 22.82
CA ASP A 110 0.12 6.95 22.81
C ASP A 110 -0.96 7.93 22.32
N LEU A 111 -1.78 7.49 21.36
CA LEU A 111 -2.90 8.24 20.79
C LEU A 111 -4.19 7.54 21.15
N VAL A 112 -4.97 8.16 22.03
CA VAL A 112 -6.20 7.57 22.58
C VAL A 112 -7.40 8.42 22.17
N PRO A 113 -8.42 7.86 21.50
CA PRO A 113 -9.63 8.61 21.17
C PRO A 113 -10.39 8.99 22.45
N THR A 114 -11.02 10.16 22.48
CA THR A 114 -11.88 10.57 23.59
C THR A 114 -13.14 9.71 23.67
N THR A 115 -13.85 9.79 24.79
CA THR A 115 -15.15 9.12 24.96
C THR A 115 -16.16 9.55 23.89
N ASP A 116 -16.16 10.83 23.52
CA ASP A 116 -17.04 11.35 22.46
C ASP A 116 -16.72 10.71 21.10
N LEU A 117 -15.44 10.70 20.70
CA LEU A 117 -15.02 10.07 19.45
C LEU A 117 -15.31 8.56 19.45
N ARG A 118 -15.07 7.84 20.56
CA ARG A 118 -15.42 6.41 20.66
C ARG A 118 -16.91 6.18 20.47
N THR A 119 -17.75 7.00 21.10
CA THR A 119 -19.21 6.93 20.96
C THR A 119 -19.65 7.18 19.52
N ALA A 120 -19.02 8.15 18.85
CA ALA A 120 -19.26 8.42 17.43
C ALA A 120 -18.88 7.21 16.55
N LEU A 121 -17.77 6.53 16.84
CA LEU A 121 -17.33 5.33 16.11
C LEU A 121 -18.32 4.15 16.27
N ASP A 122 -18.87 3.92 17.46
CA ASP A 122 -19.85 2.84 17.70
C ASP A 122 -21.14 3.02 16.86
N ALA A 123 -21.51 4.28 16.61
CA ALA A 123 -22.66 4.64 15.78
C ALA A 123 -22.44 4.42 14.28
N ILE A 124 -21.21 4.19 13.82
CA ILE A 124 -20.89 3.96 12.40
C ILE A 124 -21.27 2.53 11.99
N GLY A 125 -21.93 2.41 10.84
CA GLY A 125 -22.21 1.14 10.18
C GLY A 125 -21.05 0.72 9.28
N VAL A 126 -20.96 -0.57 8.96
CA VAL A 126 -19.96 -1.10 8.03
C VAL A 126 -20.68 -1.80 6.88
N LYS A 127 -20.28 -1.48 5.65
CA LYS A 127 -20.77 -2.12 4.42
C LYS A 127 -19.59 -2.72 3.67
N VAL A 128 -19.63 -4.03 3.45
CA VAL A 128 -18.59 -4.73 2.67
C VAL A 128 -18.84 -4.52 1.18
N LEU A 129 -17.83 -4.02 0.47
CA LEU A 129 -17.84 -3.85 -0.98
C LEU A 129 -17.40 -5.11 -1.74
N GLY A 130 -16.68 -6.01 -1.08
CA GLY A 130 -16.16 -7.25 -1.66
C GLY A 130 -14.70 -7.47 -1.28
N ALA A 131 -14.06 -8.40 -1.98
CA ALA A 131 -12.61 -8.58 -1.87
C ALA A 131 -11.90 -7.34 -2.38
N LYS A 132 -10.82 -6.93 -1.70
CA LYS A 132 -9.93 -5.88 -2.17
C LYS A 132 -9.26 -6.38 -3.44
N GLU A 133 -9.53 -5.75 -4.59
CA GLU A 133 -8.79 -6.04 -5.80
C GLU A 133 -7.28 -5.94 -5.53
N GLU A 134 -6.51 -6.89 -6.05
CA GLU A 134 -5.07 -6.88 -5.89
C GLU A 134 -4.51 -5.57 -6.44
N THR A 135 -3.99 -4.71 -5.54
CA THR A 135 -3.37 -3.44 -5.93
C THR A 135 -2.12 -3.64 -6.80
N ALA A 136 -1.62 -4.87 -6.89
CA ALA A 136 -0.53 -5.25 -7.74
C ALA A 136 -1.08 -6.13 -8.86
N ARG A 137 -0.93 -5.68 -10.10
CA ARG A 137 -1.48 -6.36 -11.28
C ARG A 137 -0.67 -6.01 -12.51
N ILE A 138 -0.69 -6.90 -13.49
CA ILE A 138 -0.25 -6.60 -14.85
C ILE A 138 -1.51 -6.18 -15.62
N THR A 139 -1.51 -4.98 -16.18
CA THR A 139 -2.65 -4.43 -16.92
C THR A 139 -2.58 -4.76 -18.39
N GLU A 140 -1.37 -4.76 -18.96
CA GLU A 140 -1.18 -4.93 -20.40
C GLU A 140 0.23 -5.45 -20.68
N ILE A 141 0.37 -6.23 -21.76
CA ILE A 141 1.66 -6.64 -22.31
C ILE A 141 1.68 -6.25 -23.79
N THR A 142 2.71 -5.51 -24.19
CA THR A 142 2.97 -5.14 -25.58
C THR A 142 4.23 -5.83 -26.08
N ASP A 143 4.15 -6.52 -27.21
CA ASP A 143 5.31 -7.07 -27.90
C ASP A 143 6.01 -5.98 -28.71
N THR A 144 7.32 -5.75 -28.46
CA THR A 144 8.02 -4.62 -29.11
C THR A 144 8.38 -4.90 -30.57
N ALA A 145 8.46 -6.18 -30.96
CA ALA A 145 8.75 -6.57 -32.34
C ALA A 145 7.55 -6.31 -33.27
N THR A 146 6.33 -6.62 -32.82
CA THR A 146 5.10 -6.47 -33.61
C THR A 146 4.31 -5.19 -33.26
N GLY A 147 4.53 -4.62 -32.08
CA GLY A 147 3.72 -3.54 -31.52
C GLY A 147 2.33 -3.98 -31.06
N LEU A 148 2.03 -5.28 -31.09
CA LEU A 148 0.71 -5.82 -30.75
C LEU A 148 0.54 -6.03 -29.24
N LYS A 149 -0.71 -5.95 -28.81
CA LYS A 149 -1.18 -6.12 -27.42
C LYS A 149 -2.15 -7.30 -27.28
N ASP A 150 -2.18 -8.15 -28.30
CA ASP A 150 -3.12 -9.28 -28.42
C ASP A 150 -2.66 -10.54 -27.66
N GLY A 151 -1.54 -10.45 -26.94
CA GLY A 151 -0.93 -11.56 -26.21
C GLY A 151 0.09 -12.35 -27.01
N THR A 152 0.37 -11.99 -28.27
CA THR A 152 1.49 -12.57 -29.02
C THR A 152 2.82 -12.05 -28.48
N LEU A 153 3.76 -12.93 -28.16
CA LEU A 153 5.09 -12.58 -27.64
C LEU A 153 6.17 -13.14 -28.57
N THR A 154 7.08 -12.29 -29.04
CA THR A 154 8.17 -12.70 -29.93
C THR A 154 9.34 -13.25 -29.11
N ILE A 155 9.68 -14.51 -29.33
CA ILE A 155 10.74 -15.21 -28.60
C ILE A 155 12.09 -14.55 -28.89
N GLY A 156 12.83 -14.16 -27.84
CA GLY A 156 14.13 -13.51 -27.95
C GLY A 156 14.09 -11.98 -28.06
N ASP A 157 12.90 -11.39 -28.22
CA ASP A 157 12.67 -9.95 -28.25
C ASP A 157 12.10 -9.41 -26.93
N ASP A 158 12.05 -8.09 -26.82
CA ASP A 158 11.61 -7.40 -25.61
C ASP A 158 10.08 -7.23 -25.61
N ILE A 159 9.48 -7.31 -24.43
CA ILE A 159 8.07 -7.02 -24.18
C ILE A 159 7.96 -5.90 -23.14
N ILE A 160 6.97 -5.04 -23.30
CA ILE A 160 6.61 -4.00 -22.34
C ILE A 160 5.49 -4.55 -21.49
N ILE A 161 5.73 -4.65 -20.18
CA ILE A 161 4.77 -5.10 -19.17
C ILE A 161 4.33 -3.87 -18.40
N GLU A 162 3.08 -3.45 -18.58
CA GLU A 162 2.48 -2.33 -17.84
C GLU A 162 1.64 -2.86 -16.68
N GLY A 163 1.63 -2.15 -15.56
CA GLY A 163 0.91 -2.61 -14.39
C GLY A 163 1.00 -1.69 -13.18
N SER A 164 0.79 -2.27 -12.01
CA SER A 164 0.90 -1.59 -10.72
C SER A 164 1.69 -2.44 -9.75
N LYS A 165 2.64 -1.82 -9.03
CA LYS A 165 3.52 -2.46 -8.05
C LYS A 165 4.28 -3.68 -8.59
N ILE A 166 4.71 -3.61 -9.85
CA ILE A 166 5.41 -4.72 -10.53
C ILE A 166 6.94 -4.65 -10.44
N LYS A 167 7.53 -3.54 -9.97
CA LYS A 167 9.00 -3.38 -9.84
C LYS A 167 9.64 -4.58 -9.15
N VAL A 168 10.77 -5.07 -9.65
CA VAL A 168 11.51 -6.19 -9.05
C VAL A 168 12.87 -5.75 -8.51
N ASP A 169 13.43 -6.50 -7.57
CA ASP A 169 14.84 -6.38 -7.20
C ASP A 169 15.66 -7.41 -8.00
N GLU A 170 16.44 -6.96 -8.98
CA GLU A 170 17.26 -7.82 -9.84
C GLU A 170 18.42 -8.50 -9.08
N THR A 171 18.73 -8.08 -7.85
CA THR A 171 19.76 -8.71 -7.02
C THR A 171 19.26 -9.95 -6.27
N ASP A 172 17.94 -10.09 -6.10
CA ASP A 172 17.31 -11.26 -5.49
C ASP A 172 16.98 -12.31 -6.57
N PRO A 173 17.63 -13.48 -6.58
CA PRO A 173 17.42 -14.49 -7.61
C PRO A 173 15.98 -15.02 -7.67
N ALA A 174 15.22 -14.90 -6.58
CA ALA A 174 13.83 -15.34 -6.52
C ALA A 174 12.84 -14.31 -7.11
N GLN A 175 13.29 -13.09 -7.43
CA GLN A 175 12.47 -12.05 -8.07
C GLN A 175 12.81 -11.92 -9.57
N GLY A 176 11.85 -11.46 -10.36
CA GLY A 176 12.02 -11.27 -11.80
C GLY A 176 10.76 -11.49 -12.62
N VAL A 177 10.91 -11.49 -13.93
CA VAL A 177 9.87 -11.84 -14.90
C VAL A 177 10.05 -13.29 -15.32
N PHE A 178 8.97 -14.06 -15.27
CA PHE A 178 8.95 -15.48 -15.61
C PHE A 178 7.88 -15.76 -16.66
N PHE A 179 8.18 -16.75 -17.49
CA PHE A 179 7.33 -17.26 -18.56
C PHE A 179 7.09 -18.73 -18.28
N LYS A 180 5.85 -19.11 -18.03
CA LYS A 180 5.48 -20.49 -17.78
C LYS A 180 4.87 -21.09 -19.04
N ALA A 181 5.54 -22.09 -19.60
CA ALA A 181 5.04 -22.79 -20.78
C ALA A 181 3.89 -23.76 -20.42
N ALA A 182 3.19 -24.26 -21.44
CA ALA A 182 2.04 -25.13 -21.26
C ALA A 182 2.35 -26.47 -20.54
N ASP A 183 3.61 -26.91 -20.57
CA ASP A 183 4.11 -28.09 -19.85
C ASP A 183 4.39 -27.82 -18.35
N GLY A 184 4.24 -26.56 -17.92
CA GLY A 184 4.53 -26.11 -16.56
C GLY A 184 5.98 -25.67 -16.32
N THR A 185 6.85 -25.76 -17.32
CA THR A 185 8.24 -25.33 -17.22
C THR A 185 8.32 -23.80 -17.14
N GLU A 186 9.04 -23.28 -16.14
CA GLU A 186 9.23 -21.84 -15.96
C GLU A 186 10.58 -21.37 -16.51
N TYR A 187 10.53 -20.33 -17.32
CA TYR A 187 11.70 -19.67 -17.90
C TYR A 187 11.80 -18.25 -17.36
N LYS A 188 12.92 -17.94 -16.69
CA LYS A 188 13.19 -16.59 -16.18
C LYS A 188 13.86 -15.74 -17.25
N THR A 189 13.51 -14.46 -17.33
CA THR A 189 14.31 -13.50 -18.11
C THR A 189 15.74 -13.45 -17.57
N ASN A 190 16.70 -13.83 -18.42
CA ASN A 190 18.13 -13.84 -18.07
C ASN A 190 18.83 -12.50 -18.33
N ARG A 191 18.28 -11.67 -19.23
CA ARG A 191 18.84 -10.35 -19.55
C ARG A 191 18.39 -9.32 -18.52
N ARG A 192 19.27 -8.38 -18.17
CA ARG A 192 18.92 -7.22 -17.34
C ARG A 192 17.67 -6.52 -17.90
N LEU A 193 16.76 -6.13 -17.01
CA LEU A 193 15.54 -5.41 -17.39
C LEU A 193 15.90 -4.03 -17.96
N SER A 194 15.43 -3.74 -19.17
CA SER A 194 15.70 -2.45 -19.83
C SER A 194 15.02 -1.29 -19.09
N VAL A 195 13.85 -1.56 -18.49
CA VAL A 195 13.13 -0.65 -17.60
C VAL A 195 12.59 -1.47 -16.42
N ASN A 196 12.70 -0.94 -15.20
CA ASN A 196 12.25 -1.61 -13.98
C ASN A 196 11.61 -0.60 -13.00
N ASN A 197 10.40 -0.17 -13.33
CA ASN A 197 9.60 0.80 -12.58
C ASN A 197 8.39 0.13 -11.93
N PRO A 198 7.80 0.73 -10.88
CA PRO A 198 6.61 0.19 -10.23
C PRO A 198 5.39 0.02 -11.16
N SER A 199 5.33 0.78 -12.25
CA SER A 199 4.24 0.76 -13.23
C SER A 199 4.61 0.13 -14.57
N GLN A 200 5.89 -0.16 -14.82
CA GLN A 200 6.34 -0.63 -16.12
C GLN A 200 7.65 -1.43 -15.99
N ILE A 201 7.69 -2.59 -16.63
CA ILE A 201 8.90 -3.39 -16.82
C ILE A 201 9.10 -3.64 -18.31
N ILE A 202 10.35 -3.58 -18.77
CA ILE A 202 10.72 -4.08 -20.10
C ILE A 202 11.63 -5.29 -19.90
N ALA A 203 11.13 -6.45 -20.32
CA ALA A 203 11.79 -7.73 -20.14
C ALA A 203 11.95 -8.44 -21.48
N ARG A 204 13.04 -9.19 -21.63
CA ARG A 204 13.27 -10.03 -22.80
C ARG A 204 12.62 -11.39 -22.62
N VAL A 205 11.90 -11.86 -23.63
CA VAL A 205 11.42 -13.24 -23.70
C VAL A 205 12.62 -14.17 -23.89
N PRO A 206 12.87 -15.14 -22.98
CA PRO A 206 13.98 -16.08 -23.12
C PRO A 206 13.85 -16.92 -24.40
N LYS A 207 14.99 -17.27 -25.01
CA LYS A 207 15.01 -18.07 -26.25
C LYS A 207 14.63 -19.54 -26.01
N GLU A 208 14.70 -19.96 -24.76
CA GLU A 208 14.41 -21.30 -24.28
C GLU A 208 12.90 -21.54 -24.14
N VAL A 209 12.08 -20.47 -24.19
CA VAL A 209 10.61 -20.59 -24.16
C VAL A 209 10.13 -21.28 -25.44
N PRO A 210 9.40 -22.40 -25.36
CA PRO A 210 8.85 -23.05 -26.53
C PRO A 210 7.72 -22.23 -27.16
N GLU A 211 7.51 -22.40 -28.46
CA GLU A 211 6.34 -21.83 -29.14
C GLU A 211 5.04 -22.40 -28.57
N GLY A 212 4.03 -21.54 -28.42
CA GLY A 212 2.71 -21.95 -27.95
C GLY A 212 2.23 -21.14 -26.76
N LYS A 213 1.25 -21.69 -26.03
CA LYS A 213 0.61 -21.01 -24.91
C LYS A 213 1.62 -20.78 -23.79
N VAL A 214 1.68 -19.55 -23.28
CA VAL A 214 2.58 -19.15 -22.20
C VAL A 214 1.84 -18.24 -21.22
N GLU A 215 2.16 -18.36 -19.94
CA GLU A 215 1.69 -17.44 -18.90
C GLU A 215 2.85 -16.52 -18.48
N VAL A 216 2.61 -15.21 -18.47
CA VAL A 216 3.61 -14.23 -18.02
C VAL A 216 3.31 -13.86 -16.57
N MET A 217 4.34 -13.90 -15.73
CA MET A 217 4.23 -13.57 -14.32
C MET A 217 5.43 -12.77 -13.82
N VAL A 218 5.18 -11.91 -12.84
CA VAL A 218 6.19 -11.08 -12.18
C VAL A 218 6.27 -11.49 -10.71
N ARG A 219 7.44 -11.94 -10.27
CA ARG A 219 7.70 -12.23 -8.85
C ARG A 219 8.45 -11.06 -8.23
N THR A 220 7.87 -10.46 -7.20
CA THR A 220 8.41 -9.26 -6.56
C THR A 220 8.17 -9.23 -5.04
N LYS A 221 9.08 -8.61 -4.30
CA LYS A 221 8.87 -8.17 -2.91
C LYS A 221 8.54 -6.69 -2.83
N PHE A 222 8.25 -6.00 -3.92
CA PHE A 222 7.95 -4.58 -3.91
C PHE A 222 6.57 -4.30 -3.29
N SER A 223 6.52 -3.31 -2.39
CA SER A 223 5.26 -2.83 -1.81
C SER A 223 4.96 -1.41 -2.28
N THR A 224 5.59 -0.39 -1.69
CA THR A 224 5.39 1.03 -2.00
C THR A 224 6.61 1.82 -1.55
N GLY A 225 7.10 2.74 -2.38
CA GLY A 225 8.34 3.48 -2.10
C GLY A 225 9.53 2.54 -1.91
N ASN A 226 10.27 2.70 -0.81
CA ASN A 226 11.43 1.85 -0.47
C ASN A 226 11.08 0.68 0.48
N LYS A 227 9.80 0.40 0.72
CA LYS A 227 9.39 -0.73 1.58
C LYS A 227 9.26 -2.02 0.76
N THR A 228 9.83 -3.10 1.29
CA THR A 228 9.72 -4.45 0.74
C THR A 228 8.76 -5.32 1.56
N LEU A 229 8.19 -6.33 0.91
CA LEU A 229 7.34 -7.37 1.49
C LEU A 229 8.23 -8.46 2.12
N LEU A 230 7.74 -9.07 3.20
CA LEU A 230 8.43 -10.19 3.86
C LEU A 230 8.39 -11.48 3.02
N GLN A 231 7.35 -11.65 2.20
CA GLN A 231 7.16 -12.77 1.29
C GLN A 231 7.12 -12.30 -0.16
N ILE A 232 7.54 -13.17 -1.08
CA ILE A 232 7.44 -12.91 -2.52
C ILE A 232 5.98 -12.93 -2.92
N ARG A 233 5.57 -11.92 -3.68
CA ARG A 233 4.30 -11.88 -4.39
C ARG A 233 4.53 -12.30 -5.84
N GLU A 234 3.70 -13.20 -6.33
CA GLU A 234 3.61 -13.54 -7.74
C GLU A 234 2.39 -12.82 -8.35
N ILE A 235 2.60 -12.13 -9.47
CA ILE A 235 1.57 -11.38 -10.19
C ILE A 235 1.46 -11.99 -11.58
N VAL A 236 0.35 -12.65 -11.88
CA VAL A 236 0.12 -13.32 -13.18
C VAL A 236 -0.69 -12.41 -14.09
N TYR A 237 -0.34 -12.37 -15.38
CA TYR A 237 -1.14 -11.66 -16.36
C TYR A 237 -2.43 -12.44 -16.64
N GLY A 238 -3.58 -11.75 -16.51
CA GLY A 238 -4.89 -12.40 -16.56
C GLY A 238 -5.39 -12.78 -17.96
N TYR A 239 -4.67 -12.43 -19.02
CA TYR A 239 -5.08 -12.68 -20.40
C TYR A 239 -4.17 -13.73 -21.06
N PRO A 240 -4.68 -14.53 -22.02
CA PRO A 240 -3.89 -15.56 -22.68
C PRO A 240 -2.73 -14.96 -23.48
N CYS A 241 -1.53 -15.53 -23.33
CA CYS A 241 -0.38 -15.20 -24.16
C CYS A 241 0.07 -16.39 -25.00
N LYS A 242 0.70 -16.09 -26.14
CA LYS A 242 1.29 -17.08 -27.05
C LYS A 242 2.69 -16.65 -27.47
N ALA A 243 3.69 -17.46 -27.14
CA ALA A 243 5.05 -17.30 -27.62
C ALA A 243 5.16 -17.77 -29.08
N LYS A 244 5.86 -16.99 -29.91
CA LYS A 244 6.09 -17.25 -31.33
C LYS A 244 7.55 -16.88 -31.69
N ALA A 245 8.22 -17.68 -32.50
CA ALA A 245 9.55 -17.35 -33.02
C ALA A 245 9.52 -16.38 -34.20
#